data_AF-A0A231HDR9-F1
#
_entry.id   AF-A0A231HDR9-F1
#
_cell.length_a   1.000
_cell.length_b   1.000
_cell.length_c   1.000
_cell.angle_alpha   90.00
_cell.angle_beta   90.00
_cell.angle_gamma   90.00
#
_symmetry.space_group_name_H-M   'P 1'
#
loop_
_entity.id
_entity.type
_entity.pdbx_description
1 polymer ?
#
loop_
_entity_poly.entity_id
_entity_poly.type
_entity_poly.pdbx_seq_one_letter_code
_entity_poly.pdbx_strand_id
1 'polypeptide(L)'
;MFKLAKASAIKARTQTINQLKAVLISADPALREELTGLSNPVLFRRCAELPPTEPNDVTGTAIYTLRLLARRIRELTGEIRDLEQRITDAVAQHTPALLERPGVGLDSAAVLLITAGDNPDRLRSEGAFASLCGVSPVQASSGKTHRRRLNRDGDRQANAALYRITLSTDASLKAKLAARPSAASNAISHGRSTP
;
A
#
# COMPACT_ATOMS: atom_id res chain seq x y z
N MET A 1 -2.31 -2.05 17.57
CA MET A 1 -1.45 -0.83 17.63
C MET A 1 -0.32 -0.81 16.59
N PHE A 2 0.58 -1.81 16.50
CA PHE A 2 1.69 -1.79 15.52
C PHE A 2 1.24 -1.61 14.06
N LYS A 3 0.15 -2.26 13.65
CA LYS A 3 -0.40 -2.11 12.29
C LYS A 3 -0.83 -0.69 11.96
N LEU A 4 -1.43 0.01 12.93
CA LEU A 4 -1.84 1.41 12.80
C LEU A 4 -0.62 2.32 12.60
N ALA A 5 0.41 2.15 13.45
CA ALA A 5 1.67 2.87 13.33
C ALA A 5 2.33 2.62 11.96
N LYS A 6 2.39 1.35 11.51
CA LYS A 6 2.95 0.97 10.21
C LYS A 6 2.22 1.67 9.07
N ALA A 7 0.89 1.66 9.09
CA ALA A 7 0.08 2.32 8.06
C ALA A 7 0.31 3.85 8.02
N SER A 8 0.46 4.48 9.20
CA SER A 8 0.82 5.89 9.31
C SER A 8 2.20 6.18 8.71
N ALA A 9 3.22 5.40 9.08
CA ALA A 9 4.58 5.54 8.57
C ALA A 9 4.67 5.33 7.04
N ILE A 10 3.92 4.38 6.48
CA ILE A 10 3.84 4.15 5.03
C ILE A 10 3.27 5.39 4.31
N LYS A 11 2.19 5.97 4.84
CA LYS A 11 1.58 7.18 4.27
C LYS A 11 2.53 8.36 4.32
N ALA A 12 3.14 8.61 5.48
CA ALA A 12 4.14 9.66 5.66
C ALA A 12 5.31 9.48 4.68
N ARG A 13 5.86 8.26 4.56
CA ARG A 13 6.98 7.97 3.66
C ARG A 13 6.60 8.25 2.21
N THR A 14 5.41 7.83 1.79
CA THR A 14 4.91 8.08 0.43
C THR A 14 4.81 9.57 0.14
N GLN A 15 4.25 10.34 1.08
CA GLN A 15 4.16 11.79 0.96
C GLN A 15 5.55 12.44 0.87
N THR A 16 6.50 12.02 1.72
CA THR A 16 7.87 12.54 1.71
C THR A 16 8.60 12.21 0.40
N ILE A 17 8.40 11.00 -0.16
CA ILE A 17 8.94 10.63 -1.47
C ILE A 17 8.39 11.55 -2.57
N ASN A 18 7.09 11.81 -2.57
CA ASN A 18 6.47 12.68 -3.57
C ASN A 18 6.98 14.12 -3.44
N GLN A 19 7.15 14.63 -2.22
CA GLN A 19 7.75 15.94 -1.95
C GLN A 19 9.19 16.01 -2.45
N LEU A 20 10.02 14.99 -2.17
CA LEU A 20 11.41 14.95 -2.64
C LEU A 20 11.47 15.01 -4.17
N LYS A 21 10.61 14.24 -4.86
CA LYS A 21 10.52 14.26 -6.32
C LYS A 21 10.06 15.62 -6.86
N ALA A 22 9.13 16.29 -6.19
CA ALA A 22 8.69 17.62 -6.58
C ALA A 22 9.83 18.65 -6.47
N VAL A 23 10.60 18.62 -5.37
CA VAL A 23 11.77 19.49 -5.19
C VAL A 23 12.83 19.23 -6.27
N LEU A 24 13.04 17.96 -6.64
CA LEU A 24 13.99 17.60 -7.70
C LEU A 24 13.59 18.18 -9.07
N ILE A 25 12.29 18.24 -9.36
CA ILE A 25 11.76 18.84 -10.60
C ILE A 25 12.02 20.36 -10.63
N SER A 26 12.00 21.04 -9.48
CA SER A 26 12.26 22.49 -9.39
C SER A 26 13.73 22.84 -9.13
N ALA A 27 14.61 21.86 -8.90
CA ALA A 27 16.03 22.08 -8.63
C ALA A 27 16.78 22.62 -9.86
N ASP A 28 17.94 23.24 -9.64
CA ASP A 28 18.86 23.67 -10.71
C ASP A 28 19.19 22.51 -11.68
N PRO A 29 19.34 22.76 -13.00
CA PRO A 29 19.60 21.72 -13.99
C PRO A 29 20.80 20.82 -13.66
N ALA A 30 21.90 21.38 -13.15
CA ALA A 30 23.11 20.59 -12.85
C ALA A 30 22.83 19.56 -11.74
N LEU A 31 22.12 19.97 -10.69
CA LEU A 31 21.73 19.07 -9.59
C LEU A 31 20.71 18.03 -10.05
N ARG A 32 19.80 18.41 -10.95
CA ARG A 32 18.81 17.48 -11.51
C ARG A 32 19.48 16.40 -12.35
N GLU A 33 20.43 16.77 -13.20
CA GLU A 33 21.15 15.83 -14.07
C GLU A 33 21.92 14.78 -13.27
N GLU A 34 22.60 15.17 -12.19
CA GLU A 34 23.34 14.24 -11.31
C GLU A 34 22.43 13.16 -10.69
N LEU A 35 21.17 13.52 -10.40
CA LEU A 35 20.23 12.67 -9.66
C LEU A 35 19.24 11.92 -10.58
N THR A 36 19.19 12.27 -11.86
CA THR A 36 18.26 11.67 -12.83
C THR A 36 18.71 10.24 -13.19
N GLY A 37 17.74 9.35 -13.43
CA GLY A 37 18.01 7.95 -13.81
C GLY A 37 18.40 7.03 -12.64
N LEU A 38 18.60 7.57 -11.44
CA LEU A 38 18.84 6.76 -10.24
C LEU A 38 17.58 6.01 -9.81
N SER A 39 17.75 4.76 -9.38
CA SER A 39 16.68 4.03 -8.69
C SER A 39 16.32 4.73 -7.38
N ASN A 40 15.04 4.67 -6.95
CA ASN A 40 14.59 5.33 -5.72
C ASN A 40 15.52 5.09 -4.50
N PRO A 41 15.97 3.85 -4.20
CA PRO A 41 16.87 3.62 -3.06
C PRO A 41 18.21 4.34 -3.19
N VAL A 42 18.78 4.38 -4.40
CA VAL A 42 20.05 5.06 -4.68
C VAL A 42 19.85 6.58 -4.63
N LEU A 43 18.77 7.09 -5.23
CA LEU A 43 18.38 8.50 -5.18
C LEU A 43 18.27 9.00 -3.74
N PHE A 44 17.51 8.31 -2.88
CA PHE A 44 17.33 8.74 -1.50
C PHE A 44 18.64 8.67 -0.70
N ARG A 45 19.50 7.67 -0.98
CA ARG A 45 20.82 7.60 -0.38
C ARG A 45 21.68 8.80 -0.79
N ARG A 46 21.79 9.07 -2.10
CA ARG A 46 22.55 10.20 -2.65
C ARG A 46 22.05 11.53 -2.11
N CYS A 47 20.74 11.78 -2.13
CA CYS A 47 20.16 12.99 -1.56
C CYS A 47 20.49 13.17 -0.08
N ALA A 48 20.54 12.09 0.72
CA ALA A 48 20.91 12.17 2.14
C ALA A 48 22.41 12.44 2.36
N GLU A 49 23.25 12.11 1.37
CA GLU A 49 24.72 12.22 1.37
C GLU A 49 25.25 13.47 0.64
N LEU A 50 24.38 14.25 -0.02
CA LEU A 50 24.75 15.55 -0.59
C LEU A 50 25.53 16.38 0.45
N PRO A 51 26.47 17.25 0.05
CA PRO A 51 27.26 18.06 0.99
C PRO A 51 26.37 19.02 1.80
N PRO A 52 26.76 19.39 3.03
CA PRO A 52 25.97 20.32 3.83
C PRO A 52 26.18 21.70 3.25
N THR A 53 25.10 22.30 2.76
CA THR A 53 25.12 23.59 2.09
C THR A 53 24.19 24.53 2.86
N GLU A 54 24.70 25.71 3.19
CA GLU A 54 23.88 26.76 3.79
C GLU A 54 22.79 27.22 2.79
N PRO A 55 21.52 27.34 3.20
CA PRO A 55 20.41 27.67 2.32
C PRO A 55 20.35 29.18 2.01
N ASN A 56 21.45 29.73 1.48
CA ASN A 56 21.60 31.16 1.18
C ASN A 56 21.08 31.53 -0.21
N ASP A 57 20.89 30.55 -1.08
CA ASP A 57 20.34 30.69 -2.43
C ASP A 57 19.35 29.56 -2.74
N VAL A 58 18.79 29.58 -3.95
CA VAL A 58 17.80 28.58 -4.40
C VAL A 58 18.41 27.18 -4.42
N THR A 59 19.66 27.04 -4.87
CA THR A 59 20.36 25.76 -4.97
C THR A 59 20.67 25.17 -3.60
N GLY A 60 21.22 25.96 -2.68
CA GLY A 60 21.46 25.57 -1.29
C GLY A 60 20.17 25.21 -0.56
N THR A 61 19.08 25.95 -0.79
CA THR A 61 17.75 25.63 -0.26
C THR A 61 17.24 24.28 -0.77
N ALA A 62 17.42 23.99 -2.07
CA ALA A 62 17.05 22.71 -2.67
C ALA A 62 17.89 21.56 -2.09
N ILE A 63 19.22 21.71 -2.00
CA ILE A 63 20.13 20.71 -1.42
C ILE A 63 19.74 20.40 0.03
N TYR A 64 19.55 21.44 0.86
CA TYR A 64 19.12 21.29 2.25
C TYR A 64 17.80 20.52 2.35
N THR A 65 16.81 20.90 1.54
CA THR A 65 15.48 20.28 1.54
C THR A 65 15.54 18.81 1.08
N LEU A 66 16.29 18.51 0.02
CA LEU A 66 16.48 17.14 -0.48
C LEU A 66 17.13 16.25 0.59
N ARG A 67 18.15 16.75 1.30
CA ARG A 67 18.79 16.03 2.40
C ARG A 67 17.82 15.73 3.54
N LEU A 68 17.04 16.72 3.96
CA LEU A 68 16.06 16.60 5.03
C LEU A 68 15.02 15.52 4.70
N LEU A 69 14.40 15.61 3.51
CA LEU A 69 13.38 14.67 3.06
C LEU A 69 13.96 13.26 2.90
N ALA A 70 15.17 13.14 2.35
CA ALA A 70 15.84 11.86 2.17
C ALA A 70 16.16 11.15 3.50
N ARG A 71 16.62 11.89 4.51
CA ARG A 71 16.83 11.36 5.87
C ARG A 71 15.53 10.87 6.48
N ARG A 72 14.47 11.68 6.39
CA ARG A 72 13.13 11.29 6.86
C ARG A 72 12.59 10.04 6.18
N ILE A 73 12.83 9.87 4.87
CA ILE A 73 12.47 8.63 4.15
C ILE A 73 13.21 7.41 4.72
N ARG A 74 14.50 7.56 5.06
CA ARG A 74 15.31 6.48 5.66
C ARG A 74 14.80 6.11 7.05
N GLU A 75 14.53 7.10 7.89
CA GLU A 75 13.95 6.90 9.23
C GLU A 75 12.60 6.18 9.16
N LEU A 76 11.66 6.69 8.37
CA LEU A 76 10.35 6.06 8.18
C LEU A 76 10.47 4.64 7.58
N THR A 77 11.47 4.39 6.73
CA THR A 77 11.73 3.04 6.22
C THR A 77 12.24 2.11 7.30
N GLY A 78 13.09 2.60 8.22
CA GLY A 78 13.52 1.87 9.40
C GLY A 78 12.35 1.53 10.32
N GLU A 79 11.52 2.53 10.65
CA GLU A 79 10.30 2.33 11.47
C GLU A 79 9.35 1.29 10.86
N ILE A 80 9.10 1.36 9.54
CA ILE A 80 8.24 0.40 8.85
C ILE A 80 8.79 -1.03 9.00
N ARG A 81 10.11 -1.22 8.86
CA ARG A 81 10.75 -2.53 8.98
C ARG A 81 10.70 -3.06 10.42
N ASP A 82 10.98 -2.22 11.41
CA ASP A 82 10.86 -2.58 12.83
C ASP A 82 9.42 -3.01 13.15
N LEU A 83 8.42 -2.23 12.70
CA LEU A 83 7.02 -2.56 12.90
C LEU A 83 6.59 -3.83 12.15
N GLU A 84 7.14 -4.09 10.97
CA GLU A 84 6.95 -5.36 10.25
C GLU A 84 7.49 -6.54 11.06
N GLN A 85 8.68 -6.42 11.62
CA GLN A 85 9.26 -7.47 12.46
C GLN A 85 8.42 -7.72 13.71
N ARG A 86 8.03 -6.65 14.42
CA ARG A 86 7.18 -6.77 15.63
C ARG A 86 5.83 -7.42 15.36
N ILE A 87 5.20 -7.10 14.22
CA ILE A 87 3.96 -7.76 13.80
C ILE A 87 4.25 -9.23 13.48
N THR A 88 5.39 -9.54 12.86
CA THR A 88 5.78 -10.92 12.50
C THR A 88 5.93 -11.77 13.75
N ASP A 89 6.69 -11.27 14.73
CA ASP A 89 6.95 -11.97 15.98
C ASP A 89 5.64 -12.21 16.74
N ALA A 90 4.77 -11.20 16.82
CA ALA A 90 3.47 -11.34 17.48
C ALA A 90 2.57 -12.40 16.81
N VAL A 91 2.52 -12.42 15.47
CA VAL A 91 1.71 -13.42 14.74
C VAL A 91 2.31 -14.82 14.89
N ALA A 92 3.64 -14.95 14.80
CA ALA A 92 4.33 -16.22 14.93
C ALA A 92 4.17 -16.82 16.34
N GLN A 93 4.15 -15.98 17.38
CA GLN A 93 3.96 -16.43 18.76
C GLN A 93 2.56 -16.98 19.05
N HIS A 94 1.51 -16.38 18.47
CA HIS A 94 0.13 -16.73 18.81
C HIS A 94 -0.55 -17.64 17.78
N THR A 95 -0.24 -17.49 16.50
CA THR A 95 -0.92 -18.20 15.41
C THR A 95 0.05 -18.57 14.27
N PRO A 96 1.11 -19.36 14.53
CA PRO A 96 2.13 -19.69 13.53
C PRO A 96 1.54 -20.38 12.29
N ALA A 97 0.56 -21.27 12.50
CA ALA A 97 -0.12 -22.00 11.43
C ALA A 97 -0.85 -21.09 10.41
N LEU A 98 -1.10 -19.82 10.73
CA LEU A 98 -1.69 -18.86 9.79
C LEU A 98 -0.68 -18.41 8.73
N LEU A 99 0.59 -18.23 9.11
CA LEU A 99 1.67 -17.84 8.20
C LEU A 99 2.13 -18.99 7.30
N GLU A 100 1.85 -20.22 7.69
CA GLU A 100 2.11 -21.43 6.89
C GLU A 100 1.11 -21.60 5.74
N ARG A 101 -0.01 -20.86 5.76
CA ARG A 101 -1.04 -20.98 4.72
C ARG A 101 -0.57 -20.32 3.42
N PRO A 102 -0.70 -21.00 2.26
CA PRO A 102 -0.33 -20.43 0.98
C PRO A 102 -0.95 -19.06 0.74
N GLY A 103 -0.12 -18.10 0.33
CA GLY A 103 -0.55 -16.73 0.02
C GLY A 103 -0.86 -15.84 1.22
N VAL A 104 -0.84 -16.37 2.45
CA VAL A 104 -1.04 -15.58 3.66
C VAL A 104 0.28 -14.92 4.06
N GLY A 105 0.48 -13.70 3.58
CA GLY A 105 1.56 -12.83 4.05
C GLY A 105 1.23 -12.15 5.38
N LEU A 106 2.27 -11.62 6.03
CA LEU A 106 2.20 -10.89 7.30
C LEU A 106 1.05 -9.87 7.36
N ASP A 107 0.97 -9.01 6.35
CA ASP A 107 0.01 -7.92 6.34
C ASP A 107 -1.44 -8.41 6.22
N SER A 108 -1.66 -9.50 5.50
CA SER A 108 -2.98 -10.14 5.42
C SER A 108 -3.30 -10.85 6.72
N ALA A 109 -2.36 -11.61 7.29
CA ALA A 109 -2.53 -12.27 8.58
C ALA A 109 -2.90 -11.28 9.69
N ALA A 110 -2.15 -10.19 9.83
CA ALA A 110 -2.39 -9.17 10.84
C ALA A 110 -3.77 -8.51 10.69
N VAL A 111 -4.20 -8.20 9.46
CA VAL A 111 -5.53 -7.64 9.21
C VAL A 111 -6.63 -8.63 9.60
N LEU A 112 -6.52 -9.89 9.18
CA LEU A 112 -7.52 -10.90 9.50
C LEU A 112 -7.63 -11.15 11.00
N LEU A 113 -6.50 -11.17 11.72
CA LEU A 113 -6.46 -11.31 13.18
C LEU A 113 -7.05 -10.10 13.90
N ILE A 114 -6.77 -8.87 13.44
CA ILE A 114 -7.39 -7.66 14.01
C ILE A 114 -8.89 -7.67 13.77
N THR A 115 -9.34 -7.90 12.54
CA THR A 115 -10.77 -7.96 12.20
C THR A 115 -11.48 -9.05 13.02
N ALA A 116 -10.84 -10.20 13.22
CA ALA A 116 -11.37 -11.28 14.05
C ALA A 116 -11.43 -10.90 15.54
N GLY A 117 -10.33 -10.37 16.08
CA GLY A 117 -10.19 -10.00 17.49
C GLY A 117 -11.08 -8.82 17.91
N ASP A 118 -11.38 -7.88 17.00
CA ASP A 118 -12.31 -6.78 17.24
C ASP A 118 -13.79 -7.21 17.17
N ASN A 119 -14.06 -8.44 16.70
CA ASN A 119 -15.42 -8.96 16.48
C ASN A 119 -15.60 -10.40 17.01
N PRO A 120 -15.19 -10.72 18.25
CA PRO A 120 -15.17 -12.11 18.74
C PRO A 120 -16.59 -12.72 18.76
N ASP A 121 -17.59 -11.94 19.17
CA ASP A 121 -18.98 -12.39 19.25
C ASP A 121 -19.62 -12.69 17.88
N ARG A 122 -19.05 -12.14 16.80
CA ARG A 122 -19.54 -12.30 15.42
C ARG A 122 -18.90 -13.46 14.69
N LEU A 123 -17.87 -14.12 15.24
CA LEU A 123 -17.16 -15.24 14.64
C LEU A 123 -17.68 -16.60 15.10
N ARG A 124 -18.93 -16.92 14.72
CA ARG A 124 -19.59 -18.17 15.13
C ARG A 124 -19.56 -19.28 14.07
N SER A 125 -19.12 -18.97 12.86
CA SER A 125 -19.00 -19.92 11.74
C SER A 125 -18.17 -19.33 10.59
N GLU A 126 -17.78 -20.18 9.64
CA GLU A 126 -17.11 -19.74 8.40
C GLU A 126 -17.98 -18.75 7.59
N GLY A 127 -19.30 -18.96 7.54
CA GLY A 127 -20.23 -18.05 6.87
C GLY A 127 -20.31 -16.68 7.55
N ALA A 128 -20.23 -16.66 8.88
CA ALA A 128 -20.13 -15.44 9.66
C ALA A 128 -18.81 -14.70 9.37
N PHE A 129 -17.69 -15.41 9.31
CA PHE A 129 -16.39 -14.84 8.92
C PHE A 129 -16.41 -14.28 7.49
N ALA A 130 -16.99 -15.01 6.54
CA ALA A 130 -17.17 -14.57 5.16
C ALA A 130 -18.04 -13.30 5.08
N SER A 131 -19.07 -13.20 5.91
CA SER A 131 -19.90 -12.00 6.02
C SER A 131 -19.15 -10.83 6.64
N LEU A 132 -18.40 -11.06 7.71
CA LEU A 132 -17.56 -10.06 8.36
C LEU A 132 -16.51 -9.47 7.40
N CYS A 133 -15.88 -10.32 6.59
CA CYS A 133 -14.93 -9.90 5.57
C CYS A 133 -15.60 -9.36 4.29
N GLY A 134 -16.93 -9.33 4.22
CA GLY A 134 -17.66 -8.83 3.04
C GLY A 134 -17.47 -9.68 1.77
N VAL A 135 -17.07 -10.95 1.90
CA VAL A 135 -16.90 -11.88 0.77
C VAL A 135 -18.11 -12.81 0.59
N SER A 136 -19.09 -12.77 1.50
CA SER A 136 -20.34 -13.51 1.36
C SER A 136 -21.28 -12.88 0.32
N PRO A 137 -22.00 -13.68 -0.49
CA PRO A 137 -23.02 -13.17 -1.39
C PRO A 137 -24.33 -12.86 -0.65
N VAL A 138 -24.85 -11.63 -0.78
CA VAL A 138 -26.11 -11.20 -0.15
C VAL A 138 -27.26 -11.37 -1.14
N GLN A 139 -28.44 -11.81 -0.67
CA GLN A 139 -29.64 -11.81 -1.52
C GLN A 139 -30.01 -10.37 -1.91
N ALA A 140 -30.33 -10.17 -3.18
CA ALA A 140 -30.76 -8.88 -3.72
C ALA A 140 -32.25 -8.90 -4.12
N SER A 141 -32.98 -9.93 -3.71
CA SER A 141 -34.38 -10.18 -4.05
C SER A 141 -35.06 -10.96 -2.92
N SER A 142 -36.31 -10.62 -2.62
CA SER A 142 -37.16 -11.31 -1.64
C SER A 142 -38.17 -12.28 -2.28
N GLY A 143 -38.19 -12.39 -3.63
CA GLY A 143 -39.12 -13.22 -4.41
C GLY A 143 -38.44 -14.43 -5.09
N LYS A 144 -39.14 -15.07 -6.04
CA LYS A 144 -38.68 -16.29 -6.76
C LYS A 144 -37.41 -16.11 -7.61
N THR A 145 -36.98 -14.88 -7.86
CA THR A 145 -35.75 -14.60 -8.62
C THR A 145 -34.55 -14.71 -7.70
N HIS A 146 -33.57 -15.56 -8.01
CA HIS A 146 -32.34 -15.67 -7.23
C HIS A 146 -31.25 -14.73 -7.75
N ARG A 147 -31.28 -13.45 -7.34
CA ARG A 147 -30.19 -12.50 -7.62
C ARG A 147 -29.34 -12.31 -6.38
N ARG A 148 -28.02 -12.37 -6.54
CA ARG A 148 -27.04 -12.10 -5.48
C ARG A 148 -26.30 -10.80 -5.77
N ARG A 149 -25.96 -10.06 -4.71
CA ARG A 149 -25.08 -8.88 -4.77
C ARG A 149 -23.87 -9.06 -3.85
N LEU A 150 -22.84 -8.25 -4.09
CA LEU A 150 -21.67 -8.17 -3.21
C LEU A 150 -22.09 -7.65 -1.82
N ASN A 151 -21.55 -8.23 -0.75
CA ASN A 151 -21.63 -7.67 0.59
C ASN A 151 -20.69 -6.45 0.70
N ARG A 152 -21.26 -5.25 0.85
CA ARG A 152 -20.49 -4.00 1.01
C ARG A 152 -20.33 -3.56 2.46
N ASP A 153 -20.99 -4.27 3.38
CA ASP A 153 -21.08 -3.92 4.80
C ASP A 153 -19.98 -4.57 5.64
N GLY A 154 -19.16 -5.44 5.03
CA GLY A 154 -18.01 -6.06 5.66
C GLY A 154 -16.77 -5.16 5.73
N ASP A 155 -15.76 -5.64 6.47
CA ASP A 155 -14.47 -4.97 6.61
C ASP A 155 -13.71 -4.98 5.26
N ARG A 156 -13.53 -3.79 4.69
CA ARG A 156 -12.86 -3.61 3.38
C ARG A 156 -11.38 -4.00 3.43
N GLN A 157 -10.71 -3.85 4.57
CA GLN A 157 -9.31 -4.26 4.70
C GLN A 157 -9.21 -5.78 4.72
N ALA A 158 -10.11 -6.46 5.43
CA ALA A 158 -10.18 -7.92 5.45
C ALA A 158 -10.54 -8.49 4.07
N ASN A 159 -11.51 -7.88 3.37
CA ASN A 159 -11.83 -8.24 1.98
C ASN A 159 -10.58 -8.13 1.08
N ALA A 160 -9.89 -6.98 1.15
CA ALA A 160 -8.67 -6.77 0.38
C ALA A 160 -7.54 -7.75 0.75
N ALA A 161 -7.46 -8.18 2.01
CA ALA A 161 -6.51 -9.21 2.45
C ALA A 161 -6.84 -10.57 1.79
N LEU A 162 -8.09 -11.02 1.85
CA LEU A 162 -8.54 -12.26 1.20
C LEU A 162 -8.31 -12.22 -0.32
N TYR A 163 -8.60 -11.08 -0.97
CA TYR A 163 -8.33 -10.89 -2.40
C TYR A 163 -6.83 -11.00 -2.74
N ARG A 164 -5.93 -10.45 -1.91
CA ARG A 164 -4.49 -10.59 -2.13
C ARG A 164 -4.02 -12.04 -1.95
N ILE A 165 -4.54 -12.72 -0.94
CA ILE A 165 -4.25 -14.14 -0.70
C ILE A 165 -4.63 -14.95 -1.94
N THR A 166 -5.87 -14.83 -2.43
CA THR A 166 -6.34 -15.59 -3.60
C THR A 166 -5.53 -15.29 -4.86
N LEU A 167 -5.20 -14.02 -5.12
CA LEU A 167 -4.34 -13.65 -6.25
C LEU A 167 -2.92 -14.24 -6.16
N SER A 168 -2.38 -14.36 -4.96
CA SER A 168 -1.03 -14.89 -4.76
C SER A 168 -0.97 -16.42 -4.90
N THR A 169 -2.07 -17.12 -4.60
CA THR A 169 -2.17 -18.58 -4.69
C THR A 169 -2.62 -19.07 -6.05
N ASP A 170 -3.40 -18.27 -6.80
CA ASP A 170 -3.95 -18.67 -8.09
C ASP A 170 -3.18 -17.99 -9.24
N ALA A 171 -2.25 -18.75 -9.82
CA ALA A 171 -1.46 -18.31 -10.97
C ALA A 171 -2.33 -17.96 -12.18
N SER A 172 -3.48 -18.60 -12.35
CA SER A 172 -4.41 -18.33 -13.46
C SER A 172 -5.14 -17.00 -13.28
N LEU A 173 -5.55 -16.67 -12.05
CA LEU A 173 -6.12 -15.36 -11.72
C LEU A 173 -5.08 -14.25 -11.85
N LYS A 174 -3.84 -14.50 -11.41
CA LYS A 174 -2.73 -13.56 -11.56
C LYS A 174 -2.46 -13.25 -13.04
N ALA A 175 -2.44 -14.27 -13.91
CA ALA A 175 -2.27 -14.11 -15.34
C ALA A 175 -3.44 -13.35 -15.99
N LYS A 176 -4.69 -13.70 -15.65
CA LYS A 176 -5.90 -13.00 -16.14
C LYS A 176 -5.90 -11.53 -15.76
N LEU A 177 -5.46 -11.18 -14.55
CA LEU A 177 -5.38 -9.80 -14.09
C LEU A 177 -4.27 -9.02 -14.80
N ALA A 178 -3.10 -9.62 -15.02
CA ALA A 178 -2.00 -9.02 -15.78
C ALA A 178 -2.37 -8.76 -17.24
N ALA A 179 -3.27 -9.59 -17.82
CA ALA A 179 -3.79 -9.43 -19.17
C ALA A 179 -4.93 -8.41 -19.30
N ARG A 180 -5.47 -7.84 -18.20
CA ARG A 180 -6.52 -6.82 -18.29
C ARG A 180 -5.92 -5.51 -18.79
N PRO A 181 -6.46 -4.92 -19.88
CA PRO A 181 -6.02 -3.60 -20.31
C PRO A 181 -6.29 -2.57 -19.20
N SER A 182 -5.30 -1.71 -18.96
CA SER A 182 -5.44 -0.57 -18.05
C SER A 182 -6.61 0.29 -18.49
N ALA A 183 -7.66 0.37 -17.66
CA ALA A 183 -8.83 1.20 -17.93
C ALA A 183 -8.54 2.71 -17.90
N ALA A 184 -7.28 3.13 -17.78
CA ALA A 184 -6.86 4.52 -17.74
C ALA A 184 -6.52 5.13 -19.12
N SER A 185 -6.57 4.38 -20.24
CA SER A 185 -6.08 4.88 -21.53
C SER A 185 -7.14 5.39 -22.52
N ASN A 186 -8.44 5.27 -22.25
CA ASN A 186 -9.50 5.56 -23.25
C ASN A 186 -10.37 6.80 -22.96
N ALA A 187 -9.93 7.75 -22.12
CA ALA A 187 -10.71 8.95 -21.80
C ALA A 187 -10.15 10.28 -22.37
N ILE A 188 -9.13 10.26 -23.22
CA ILE A 188 -8.56 11.47 -23.85
C ILE A 188 -8.41 11.28 -25.36
N SER A 189 -9.52 11.03 -26.03
CA SER A 189 -9.65 11.33 -27.46
C SER A 189 -11.13 11.22 -27.77
N HIS A 190 -11.84 12.34 -27.86
CA HIS A 190 -13.00 12.58 -28.73
C HIS A 190 -13.50 14.00 -28.42
N GLY A 191 -13.30 14.93 -29.37
CA GLY A 191 -13.99 16.22 -29.35
C GLY A 191 -13.16 17.46 -29.66
N ARG A 192 -12.38 17.49 -30.75
CA ARG A 192 -12.15 18.73 -31.52
C ARG A 192 -12.08 18.45 -33.02
N SER A 193 -13.20 18.75 -33.68
CA SER A 193 -13.36 19.04 -35.11
C SER A 193 -14.71 19.79 -35.20
N THR A 194 -14.74 21.14 -35.10
CA THR A 194 -14.74 22.13 -36.21
C THR A 194 -16.00 22.04 -37.09
N PRO A 195 -16.52 23.13 -37.71
CA PRO A 195 -15.82 24.29 -38.27
C PRO A 195 -15.67 25.48 -37.34
#